data_AF-A0A3D2YH70-F1
#
_entry.id   AF-A0A3D2YH70-F1
#
_cell.length_a   1.000
_cell.length_b   1.000
_cell.length_c   1.000
_cell.angle_alpha   90.00
_cell.angle_beta   90.00
_cell.angle_gamma   90.00
#
_symmetry.space_group_name_H-M   'P 1'
#
loop_
_entity.id
_entity.type
_entity.pdbx_description
1 polymer ?
#
loop_
_entity_poly.entity_id
_entity_poly.type
_entity_poly.pdbx_seq_one_letter_code
_entity_poly.pdbx_strand_id
1 'polypeptide(L)'
;MEKQIKIALAGNPNSGKTTLFNALTGSNQFVGNWPGVTVEKKEGKLKKHDDVTIMDLPGIYSLSPYTLEEVVARNYLIDQRPDAILNIIDGTNLERNLYLTTQLTELGIPVVIAINMMDVVRKNGDKINVQELSRELGCQIVEISALKGEGVMEAAEAAVAAAKSTKTVPMHTFSGPVEHAIAHIEEAAVHNLPEEQQRWYAIKIFERDDKVLNKLHIDPSVMAHIEEDIKAAEKELDDDAESIITNERYVYIAEIIKACYKKKNAGQLSASDKIDRIVTNRWLGLPIFALVMFLVYYISMVTVGSAATDWANDGLFGDGWHLLGIGSSAYNDTNDEYTAAVEAVDAFLGTEIDVEADDFDASALLAEMKGFQPAGKTATVDVEDEETLAMNTMTAYYDTLPEGAEDMEDVVQMTYVDAVSYLSENGFDAPDPADFGVWVPGIPVLIGNGLEAAGASEWLSGLILDGIVAGVGAVLGFVPQMLV
;
A
#
# COMPACT_ATOMS: atom_id res chain seq x y z
N MET A 1 21.99 -9.33 -41.74
CA MET A 1 21.19 -9.37 -40.51
C MET A 1 19.74 -9.20 -40.91
N GLU A 2 18.88 -10.16 -40.60
CA GLU A 2 17.44 -9.99 -40.75
C GLU A 2 16.98 -8.82 -39.86
N LYS A 3 16.03 -8.02 -40.35
CA LYS A 3 15.50 -6.87 -39.61
C LYS A 3 14.73 -7.40 -38.40
N GLN A 4 15.18 -7.08 -37.20
CA GLN A 4 14.48 -7.44 -35.96
C GLN A 4 13.20 -6.61 -35.83
N ILE A 5 12.05 -7.29 -35.73
CA ILE A 5 10.73 -6.66 -35.58
C ILE A 5 10.56 -6.22 -34.12
N LYS A 6 10.13 -4.97 -33.91
CA LYS A 6 9.82 -4.43 -32.58
C LYS A 6 8.33 -4.22 -32.43
N ILE A 7 7.74 -4.87 -31.42
CA ILE A 7 6.32 -4.72 -31.07
C ILE A 7 6.23 -4.01 -29.73
N ALA A 8 5.48 -2.91 -29.67
CA ALA A 8 5.12 -2.27 -28.41
C ALA A 8 3.87 -2.93 -27.83
N LEU A 9 3.93 -3.37 -26.58
CA LEU A 9 2.78 -3.78 -25.81
C LEU A 9 2.26 -2.56 -25.03
N ALA A 10 1.11 -2.05 -25.43
CA ALA A 10 0.46 -0.86 -24.86
C ALA A 10 -0.91 -1.22 -24.27
N GLY A 11 -1.39 -0.46 -23.29
CA GLY A 11 -2.72 -0.66 -22.72
C GLY A 11 -2.89 0.04 -21.38
N ASN A 12 -4.12 0.07 -20.88
CA ASN A 12 -4.41 0.66 -19.57
C ASN A 12 -3.78 -0.13 -18.42
N PRO A 13 -3.48 0.51 -17.27
CA PRO A 13 -3.24 -0.20 -16.02
C PRO A 13 -4.36 -1.21 -15.73
N ASN A 14 -3.99 -2.36 -15.17
CA ASN A 14 -4.90 -3.46 -14.80
C ASN A 14 -5.65 -4.15 -15.97
N SER A 15 -5.30 -3.88 -17.23
CA SER A 15 -5.85 -4.59 -18.41
C SER A 15 -5.32 -6.02 -18.60
N GLY A 16 -4.38 -6.47 -17.75
CA GLY A 16 -3.68 -7.75 -17.86
C GLY A 16 -2.41 -7.73 -18.72
N LYS A 17 -1.88 -6.54 -19.00
CA LYS A 17 -0.66 -6.30 -19.79
C LYS A 17 0.55 -7.12 -19.32
N THR A 18 0.89 -7.06 -18.02
CA THR A 18 2.01 -7.82 -17.44
C THR A 18 1.81 -9.33 -17.57
N THR A 19 0.58 -9.81 -17.40
CA THR A 19 0.24 -11.23 -17.58
C THR A 19 0.45 -11.66 -19.04
N LEU A 20 0.02 -10.84 -20.00
CA LEU A 20 0.23 -11.08 -21.42
C LEU A 20 1.72 -11.06 -21.78
N PHE A 21 2.47 -10.07 -21.29
CA PHE A 21 3.92 -9.95 -21.51
C PHE A 21 4.67 -11.20 -21.05
N ASN A 22 4.41 -11.66 -19.82
CA ASN A 22 5.04 -12.85 -19.25
C ASN A 22 4.66 -14.11 -20.03
N ALA A 23 3.40 -14.22 -20.48
CA ALA A 23 2.95 -15.34 -21.30
C ALA A 23 3.69 -15.40 -22.65
N LEU A 24 3.92 -14.24 -23.28
CA LEU A 24 4.59 -14.12 -24.57
C LEU A 24 6.12 -14.28 -24.52
N THR A 25 6.78 -13.84 -23.44
CA THR A 25 8.26 -13.78 -23.36
C THR A 25 8.87 -14.86 -22.46
N GLY A 26 8.13 -15.33 -21.45
CA GLY A 26 8.63 -16.30 -20.48
C GLY A 26 9.81 -15.76 -19.67
N SER A 27 10.89 -16.54 -19.55
CA SER A 27 12.10 -16.13 -18.83
C SER A 27 13.04 -15.21 -19.63
N ASN A 28 12.80 -15.04 -20.93
CA ASN A 28 13.68 -14.29 -21.84
C ASN A 28 13.36 -12.79 -21.83
N GLN A 29 13.33 -12.20 -20.63
CA GLN A 29 13.02 -10.80 -20.41
C GLN A 29 14.18 -10.10 -19.71
N PHE A 30 14.41 -8.85 -20.10
CA PHE A 30 15.33 -7.92 -19.47
C PHE A 30 14.53 -6.83 -18.77
N VAL A 31 14.90 -6.53 -17.53
CA VAL A 31 14.29 -5.47 -16.72
C VAL A 31 15.35 -4.43 -16.42
N GLY A 32 15.04 -3.17 -16.70
CA GLY A 32 15.86 -2.00 -16.39
C GLY A 32 14.98 -0.78 -16.13
N ASN A 33 15.55 0.40 -16.31
CA ASN A 33 14.81 1.66 -16.22
C ASN A 33 14.88 2.41 -17.55
N TRP A 34 13.85 3.20 -17.84
CA TRP A 34 13.87 4.13 -18.96
C TRP A 34 14.93 5.23 -18.71
N PRO A 35 15.64 5.70 -19.75
CA PRO A 35 16.70 6.69 -19.57
C PRO A 35 16.21 7.96 -18.85
N GLY A 36 16.87 8.33 -17.77
CA GLY A 36 16.62 9.58 -17.04
C GLY A 36 15.39 9.59 -16.12
N VAL A 37 14.72 8.45 -15.92
CA VAL A 37 13.53 8.33 -15.05
C VAL A 37 13.54 7.02 -14.26
N THR A 38 12.74 6.94 -13.19
CA THR A 38 12.56 5.73 -12.36
C THR A 38 11.50 4.77 -12.90
N VAL A 39 10.99 5.00 -14.11
CA VAL A 39 9.99 4.15 -14.73
C VAL A 39 10.65 2.85 -15.21
N GLU A 40 10.09 1.71 -14.80
CA GLU A 40 10.59 0.39 -15.17
C GLU A 40 10.46 0.16 -16.68
N LYS A 41 11.50 -0.42 -17.28
CA LYS A 41 11.55 -0.83 -18.67
C LYS A 41 11.67 -2.35 -18.75
N LYS A 42 10.69 -3.01 -19.36
CA LYS A 42 10.71 -4.45 -19.63
C LYS A 42 10.75 -4.72 -21.13
N GLU A 43 11.70 -5.56 -21.55
CA GLU A 43 11.88 -5.94 -22.95
C GLU A 43 12.13 -7.46 -23.01
N GLY A 44 11.52 -8.16 -23.95
CA GLY A 44 11.71 -9.61 -24.06
C GLY A 44 11.53 -10.14 -25.47
N LYS A 45 12.15 -11.29 -25.77
CA LYS A 45 11.95 -11.97 -27.06
C LYS A 45 10.63 -12.70 -27.07
N LEU A 46 9.88 -12.60 -28.18
CA LEU A 46 8.65 -13.35 -28.36
C LEU A 46 8.96 -14.85 -28.48
N LYS A 47 8.28 -15.69 -27.72
CA LYS A 47 8.40 -17.15 -27.82
C LYS A 47 8.13 -17.60 -29.27
N LYS A 48 8.98 -18.49 -29.78
CA LYS A 48 8.94 -19.04 -31.15
C LYS A 48 9.28 -18.02 -32.27
N HIS A 49 9.66 -16.79 -31.93
CA HIS A 49 10.06 -15.75 -32.87
C HIS A 49 11.31 -15.01 -32.37
N ASP A 50 12.50 -15.57 -32.64
CA ASP A 50 13.78 -15.05 -32.13
C ASP A 50 14.17 -13.67 -32.73
N ASP A 51 13.54 -13.30 -33.84
CA ASP A 51 13.65 -12.05 -34.59
C ASP A 51 12.64 -10.98 -34.14
N VAL A 52 11.76 -11.29 -33.17
CA VAL A 52 10.74 -10.37 -32.65
C VAL A 52 11.03 -10.02 -31.20
N THR A 53 11.10 -8.71 -30.93
CA THR A 53 11.20 -8.15 -29.58
C THR A 53 9.90 -7.49 -29.19
N ILE A 54 9.43 -7.80 -27.97
CA ILE A 54 8.30 -7.14 -27.33
C ILE A 54 8.84 -6.14 -26.31
N MET A 55 8.45 -4.88 -26.46
CA MET A 55 8.68 -3.82 -25.48
C MET A 55 7.41 -3.62 -24.66
N ASP A 56 7.47 -3.84 -23.35
CA ASP A 56 6.36 -3.52 -22.45
C ASP A 56 6.39 -2.02 -22.13
N LEU A 57 5.37 -1.29 -22.58
CA LEU A 57 5.21 0.10 -22.20
C LEU A 57 4.55 0.20 -20.82
N PRO A 58 4.81 1.26 -20.04
CA PRO A 58 4.05 1.56 -18.83
C PRO A 58 2.54 1.54 -19.10
N GLY A 59 1.75 1.12 -18.11
CA GLY A 59 0.28 1.19 -18.22
C GLY A 59 -0.16 2.64 -18.23
N ILE A 60 -0.84 3.07 -19.30
CA ILE A 60 -1.24 4.48 -19.50
C ILE A 60 -2.72 4.58 -19.86
N TYR A 61 -3.36 5.70 -19.53
CA TYR A 61 -4.75 5.97 -19.93
C TYR A 61 -4.84 6.83 -21.19
N SER A 62 -3.81 7.64 -21.45
CA SER A 62 -3.74 8.55 -22.59
C SER A 62 -2.29 8.70 -23.09
N LEU A 63 -2.13 9.32 -24.25
CA LEU A 63 -0.85 9.85 -24.76
C LEU A 63 -0.67 11.33 -24.40
N SER A 64 -1.32 11.80 -23.33
CA SER A 64 -1.11 13.15 -22.79
C SER A 64 0.05 13.15 -21.78
N PRO A 65 0.82 14.23 -21.64
CA PRO A 65 2.08 14.23 -20.89
C PRO A 65 1.96 14.45 -19.37
N TYR A 66 0.90 13.96 -18.72
CA TYR A 66 0.61 14.27 -17.31
C TYR A 66 1.46 13.49 -16.31
N THR A 67 1.81 12.25 -16.65
CA THR A 67 2.63 11.36 -15.82
C THR A 67 3.94 10.99 -16.51
N LEU A 68 4.94 10.56 -15.73
CA LEU A 68 6.22 10.10 -16.30
C LEU A 68 6.02 8.88 -17.19
N GLU A 69 5.11 7.99 -16.81
CA GLU A 69 4.70 6.79 -17.53
C GLU A 69 4.14 7.14 -18.90
N GLU A 70 3.22 8.12 -18.98
CA GLU A 70 2.65 8.59 -20.24
C GLU A 70 3.71 9.25 -21.12
N VAL A 71 4.57 10.08 -20.54
CA VAL A 71 5.68 10.72 -21.27
C VAL A 71 6.62 9.67 -21.87
N VAL A 72 6.99 8.65 -21.10
CA VAL A 72 7.85 7.55 -21.54
C VAL A 72 7.21 6.77 -22.69
N ALA A 73 5.97 6.32 -22.50
CA ALA A 73 5.27 5.51 -23.49
C ALA A 73 5.07 6.30 -24.80
N ARG A 74 4.66 7.56 -24.69
CA ARG A 74 4.48 8.47 -25.81
C ARG A 74 5.78 8.71 -26.58
N ASN A 75 6.86 9.06 -25.88
CA ASN A 75 8.16 9.32 -26.52
C ASN A 75 8.67 8.06 -27.23
N TYR A 76 8.52 6.88 -26.62
CA TYR A 76 8.88 5.63 -27.29
C TYR A 76 8.09 5.43 -28.59
N LEU A 77 6.77 5.59 -28.54
CA LEU A 77 5.91 5.39 -29.71
C LEU A 77 6.22 6.38 -30.83
N ILE A 78 6.47 7.66 -30.51
CA ILE A 78 6.72 8.71 -31.51
C ILE A 78 8.15 8.66 -32.04
N ASP A 79 9.15 8.55 -31.17
CA ASP A 79 10.55 8.71 -31.55
C ASP A 79 11.18 7.38 -32.00
N GLN A 80 10.82 6.26 -31.38
CA GLN A 80 11.36 4.95 -31.75
C GLN A 80 10.55 4.25 -32.83
N ARG A 81 9.27 4.63 -33.01
CA ARG A 81 8.30 4.05 -33.97
C ARG A 81 8.44 2.53 -34.12
N PRO A 82 7.95 1.73 -33.16
CA PRO A 82 7.92 0.28 -33.30
C PRO A 82 7.20 -0.16 -34.58
N ASP A 83 7.51 -1.34 -35.09
CA ASP A 83 6.91 -1.86 -36.33
C ASP A 83 5.42 -2.20 -36.14
N ALA A 84 4.97 -2.51 -34.92
CA ALA A 84 3.57 -2.66 -34.58
C ALA A 84 3.29 -2.35 -33.10
N ILE A 85 2.02 -2.09 -32.78
CA ILE A 85 1.49 -1.97 -31.42
C ILE A 85 0.53 -3.14 -31.18
N LEU A 86 0.82 -3.94 -30.17
CA LEU A 86 -0.15 -4.85 -29.57
C LEU A 86 -0.84 -4.10 -28.43
N ASN A 87 -2.04 -3.61 -28.68
CA ASN A 87 -2.84 -2.86 -27.72
C ASN A 87 -3.74 -3.82 -26.94
N ILE A 88 -3.50 -3.96 -25.64
CA ILE A 88 -4.35 -4.79 -24.78
C ILE A 88 -5.47 -3.93 -24.16
N ILE A 89 -6.72 -4.38 -24.33
CA ILE A 89 -7.90 -3.72 -23.76
C ILE A 89 -8.68 -4.69 -22.87
N ASP A 90 -9.18 -4.21 -21.73
CA ASP A 90 -10.05 -4.99 -20.85
C ASP A 90 -11.48 -5.08 -21.43
N GLY A 91 -11.90 -6.29 -21.81
CA GLY A 91 -13.23 -6.56 -22.35
C GLY A 91 -14.38 -6.29 -21.38
N THR A 92 -14.12 -6.23 -20.07
CA THR A 92 -15.12 -5.86 -19.06
C THR A 92 -15.34 -4.34 -18.99
N ASN A 93 -14.40 -3.55 -19.48
CA ASN A 93 -14.42 -2.08 -19.45
C ASN A 93 -13.96 -1.46 -20.78
N LEU A 94 -14.61 -1.86 -21.88
CA LEU A 94 -14.23 -1.46 -23.24
C LEU A 94 -14.18 0.06 -23.43
N GLU A 95 -15.22 0.79 -23.03
CA GLU A 95 -15.34 2.24 -23.25
C GLU A 95 -14.12 3.02 -22.75
N ARG A 96 -13.69 2.74 -21.51
CA ARG A 96 -12.52 3.37 -20.92
C ARG A 96 -11.23 3.04 -21.68
N ASN A 97 -11.07 1.79 -22.13
CA ASN A 97 -9.86 1.34 -22.82
C ASN A 97 -9.79 1.83 -24.27
N LEU A 98 -10.95 2.05 -24.91
CA LEU A 98 -11.00 2.55 -26.28
C LEU A 98 -10.50 3.99 -26.41
N TYR A 99 -10.51 4.78 -25.33
CA TYR A 99 -9.94 6.14 -25.34
C TYR A 99 -8.47 6.14 -25.76
N LEU A 100 -7.61 5.38 -25.07
CA LEU A 100 -6.21 5.20 -25.47
C LEU A 100 -6.11 4.62 -26.89
N THR A 101 -6.99 3.68 -27.23
CA THR A 101 -7.00 3.01 -28.54
C THR A 101 -7.15 4.01 -29.69
N THR A 102 -8.04 5.00 -29.55
CA THR A 102 -8.22 6.05 -30.58
C THR A 102 -6.93 6.84 -30.83
N GLN A 103 -6.16 7.12 -29.78
CA GLN A 103 -4.89 7.84 -29.89
C GLN A 103 -3.78 6.96 -30.48
N LEU A 104 -3.77 5.66 -30.17
CA LEU A 104 -2.80 4.72 -30.72
C LEU A 104 -2.97 4.52 -32.23
N THR A 105 -4.21 4.51 -32.73
CA THR A 105 -4.48 4.36 -34.18
C THR A 105 -4.14 5.63 -34.97
N GLU A 106 -4.12 6.80 -34.34
CA GLU A 106 -3.69 8.07 -34.94
C GLU A 106 -2.18 8.18 -35.15
N LEU A 107 -1.37 7.42 -34.40
CA LEU A 107 0.08 7.43 -34.53
C LEU A 107 0.58 6.90 -35.88
N GLY A 108 -0.30 6.27 -36.68
CA GLY A 108 0.04 5.67 -37.96
C GLY A 108 0.90 4.42 -37.89
N ILE A 109 1.12 3.87 -36.69
CA ILE A 109 1.81 2.59 -36.48
C ILE A 109 0.78 1.47 -36.61
N PRO A 110 1.08 0.33 -37.27
CA PRO A 110 0.18 -0.82 -37.31
C PRO A 110 -0.28 -1.27 -35.92
N VAL A 111 -1.59 -1.21 -35.65
CA VAL A 111 -2.20 -1.61 -34.36
C VAL A 111 -2.93 -2.94 -34.51
N VAL A 112 -2.75 -3.82 -33.53
CA VAL A 112 -3.58 -5.01 -33.28
C VAL A 112 -4.13 -4.91 -31.86
N ILE A 113 -5.43 -5.14 -31.71
CA ILE A 113 -6.09 -5.09 -30.40
C ILE A 113 -6.24 -6.52 -29.85
N ALA A 114 -5.79 -6.73 -28.63
CA ALA A 114 -6.08 -7.93 -27.85
C ALA A 114 -7.14 -7.60 -26.79
N ILE A 115 -8.38 -8.05 -27.01
CA ILE A 115 -9.45 -7.90 -26.00
C ILE A 115 -9.25 -8.97 -24.94
N ASN A 116 -8.77 -8.57 -23.77
CA ASN A 116 -8.50 -9.45 -22.65
C ASN A 116 -9.71 -9.62 -21.73
N MET A 117 -9.60 -10.56 -20.79
CA MET A 117 -10.64 -10.92 -19.83
C MET A 117 -11.92 -11.43 -20.50
N MET A 118 -11.82 -12.04 -21.69
CA MET A 118 -12.98 -12.58 -22.41
C MET A 118 -13.65 -13.74 -21.67
N ASP A 119 -12.93 -14.42 -20.78
CA ASP A 119 -13.52 -15.39 -19.86
C ASP A 119 -14.47 -14.74 -18.85
N VAL A 120 -14.15 -13.54 -18.37
CA VAL A 120 -15.02 -12.76 -17.47
C VAL A 120 -16.21 -12.18 -18.24
N VAL A 121 -15.99 -11.62 -19.43
CA VAL A 121 -17.07 -11.13 -20.33
C VAL A 121 -18.09 -12.24 -20.58
N ARG A 122 -17.62 -13.44 -20.99
CA ARG A 122 -18.47 -14.61 -21.24
C ARG A 122 -19.17 -15.10 -19.97
N LYS A 123 -18.49 -15.09 -18.81
CA LYS A 123 -19.07 -15.46 -17.51
C LYS A 123 -20.19 -14.49 -17.08
N ASN A 124 -20.03 -13.20 -17.32
CA ASN A 124 -21.06 -12.19 -17.08
C ASN A 124 -22.23 -12.31 -18.08
N GLY A 125 -22.00 -12.99 -19.20
CA GLY A 125 -22.98 -13.22 -20.26
C GLY A 125 -23.08 -12.06 -21.26
N ASP A 126 -22.14 -11.11 -21.19
CA ASP A 126 -22.05 -10.00 -22.12
C ASP A 126 -21.55 -10.48 -23.48
N LYS A 127 -21.87 -9.73 -24.53
CA LYS A 127 -21.48 -10.07 -25.92
C LYS A 127 -20.82 -8.89 -26.59
N ILE A 128 -19.64 -9.11 -27.14
CA ILE A 128 -18.89 -8.16 -27.96
C ILE A 128 -18.91 -8.65 -29.41
N ASN A 129 -19.39 -7.82 -30.33
CA ASN A 129 -19.31 -8.06 -31.76
C ASN A 129 -17.94 -7.61 -32.25
N VAL A 130 -16.97 -8.52 -32.16
CA VAL A 130 -15.56 -8.25 -32.48
C VAL A 130 -15.36 -7.90 -33.95
N GLN A 131 -16.15 -8.49 -34.86
CA GLN A 131 -16.05 -8.20 -36.29
C GLN A 131 -16.46 -6.74 -36.58
N GLU A 132 -17.56 -6.28 -35.99
CA GLU A 132 -18.00 -4.90 -36.15
C GLU A 132 -17.02 -3.93 -35.49
N LEU A 133 -16.57 -4.23 -34.27
CA LEU A 133 -15.59 -3.40 -33.57
C LEU A 133 -14.28 -3.27 -34.36
N SER A 134 -13.83 -4.35 -34.99
CA SER A 134 -12.64 -4.35 -35.85
C SER A 134 -12.83 -3.48 -37.08
N ARG A 135 -14.03 -3.49 -37.69
CA ARG A 135 -14.37 -2.63 -38.83
C ARG A 135 -14.38 -1.16 -38.43
N GLU A 136 -15.05 -0.83 -37.33
CA GLU A 136 -15.18 0.56 -36.84
C GLU A 136 -13.84 1.15 -36.40
N LEU A 137 -12.92 0.35 -35.85
CA LEU A 137 -11.59 0.82 -35.40
C LEU A 137 -10.50 0.72 -36.48
N GLY A 138 -10.75 0.05 -37.60
CA GLY A 138 -9.80 -0.09 -38.71
C GLY A 138 -8.56 -0.96 -38.38
N CYS A 139 -8.65 -1.82 -37.37
CA CYS A 139 -7.54 -2.69 -36.96
C CYS A 139 -8.02 -4.10 -36.60
N GLN A 140 -7.12 -5.08 -36.72
CA GLN A 140 -7.42 -6.46 -36.37
C GLN A 140 -7.61 -6.60 -34.85
N ILE A 141 -8.62 -7.37 -34.46
CA ILE A 141 -8.93 -7.63 -33.06
C ILE A 141 -8.89 -9.13 -32.79
N VAL A 142 -8.23 -9.53 -31.70
CA VAL A 142 -8.14 -10.90 -31.21
C VAL A 142 -8.71 -10.98 -29.79
N GLU A 143 -9.63 -11.91 -29.57
CA GLU A 143 -10.14 -12.23 -28.23
C GLU A 143 -9.12 -13.06 -27.45
N ILE A 144 -8.77 -12.64 -26.24
CA ILE A 144 -7.82 -13.36 -25.38
C ILE A 144 -8.33 -13.53 -23.95
N SER A 145 -7.78 -14.52 -23.26
CA SER A 145 -7.78 -14.60 -21.81
C SER A 145 -6.34 -14.88 -21.36
N ALA A 146 -5.61 -13.82 -21.00
CA ALA A 146 -4.22 -13.92 -20.58
C ALA A 146 -4.04 -14.87 -19.37
N LEU A 147 -5.02 -14.88 -18.46
CA LEU A 147 -5.03 -15.77 -17.29
C LEU A 147 -5.16 -17.25 -17.68
N LYS A 148 -5.97 -17.56 -18.70
CA LYS A 148 -6.17 -18.93 -19.19
C LYS A 148 -5.22 -19.34 -20.31
N GLY A 149 -4.43 -18.41 -20.84
CA GLY A 149 -3.54 -18.62 -21.98
C GLY A 149 -4.27 -18.76 -23.33
N GLU A 150 -5.56 -18.39 -23.40
CA GLU A 150 -6.36 -18.47 -24.64
C GLU A 150 -6.11 -17.22 -25.51
N GLY A 151 -5.90 -17.38 -26.82
CA GLY A 151 -5.78 -16.25 -27.77
C GLY A 151 -4.44 -15.51 -27.75
N VAL A 152 -3.56 -15.80 -26.78
CA VAL A 152 -2.35 -15.02 -26.49
C VAL A 152 -1.35 -15.05 -27.65
N MET A 153 -1.02 -16.25 -28.15
CA MET A 153 -0.08 -16.37 -29.28
C MET A 153 -0.73 -15.89 -30.59
N GLU A 154 -2.03 -16.12 -30.79
CA GLU A 154 -2.74 -15.61 -31.96
C GLU A 154 -2.69 -14.07 -32.04
N ALA A 155 -2.81 -13.37 -30.92
CA ALA A 155 -2.70 -11.92 -30.86
C ALA A 155 -1.29 -11.43 -31.19
N ALA A 156 -0.26 -12.13 -30.72
CA ALA A 156 1.13 -11.81 -31.04
C ALA A 156 1.47 -12.09 -32.51
N GLU A 157 1.02 -13.21 -33.07
CA GLU A 157 1.19 -13.55 -34.48
C GLU A 157 0.49 -12.53 -35.39
N ALA A 158 -0.71 -12.07 -35.00
CA ALA A 158 -1.41 -10.98 -35.68
C ALA A 158 -0.58 -9.68 -35.67
N ALA A 159 0.04 -9.32 -34.54
CA ALA A 159 0.92 -8.15 -34.45
C ALA A 159 2.19 -8.31 -35.30
N VAL A 160 2.79 -9.50 -35.35
CA VAL A 160 3.93 -9.81 -36.25
C VAL A 160 3.53 -9.70 -37.72
N ALA A 161 2.31 -10.11 -38.07
CA ALA A 161 1.78 -9.95 -39.43
C ALA A 161 1.52 -8.48 -39.75
N ALA A 162 0.92 -7.73 -38.82
CA ALA A 162 0.66 -6.29 -38.95
C ALA A 162 1.95 -5.47 -39.09
N ALA A 163 3.05 -5.89 -38.44
CA ALA A 163 4.37 -5.27 -38.57
C ALA A 163 4.95 -5.32 -40.00
N LYS A 164 4.39 -6.15 -40.89
CA LYS A 164 4.74 -6.20 -42.32
C LYS A 164 3.84 -5.30 -43.18
N SER A 165 2.76 -4.77 -42.61
CA SER A 165 1.89 -3.78 -43.24
C SER A 165 2.50 -2.38 -43.15
N THR A 166 1.91 -1.41 -43.86
CA THR A 166 2.40 -0.03 -43.91
C THR A 166 1.93 0.82 -42.74
N LYS A 167 0.61 0.96 -42.56
CA LYS A 167 0.03 1.82 -41.52
C LYS A 167 -1.37 1.39 -41.10
N THR A 168 -1.74 1.70 -39.87
CA THR A 168 -3.15 1.76 -39.47
C THR A 168 -3.70 3.13 -39.85
N VAL A 169 -4.88 3.15 -40.47
CA VAL A 169 -5.60 4.38 -40.78
C VAL A 169 -6.71 4.55 -39.75
N PRO A 170 -6.74 5.65 -38.98
CA PRO A 170 -7.82 5.90 -38.04
C PRO A 170 -9.14 6.04 -38.81
N MET A 171 -10.17 5.31 -38.34
CA MET A 171 -11.51 5.34 -38.95
C MET A 171 -12.44 6.36 -38.30
N HIS A 172 -12.05 6.92 -37.15
CA HIS A 172 -12.83 7.94 -36.46
C HIS A 172 -12.68 9.30 -37.14
N THR A 173 -13.75 10.08 -37.09
CA THR A 173 -13.80 11.47 -37.57
C THR A 173 -14.43 12.32 -36.48
N PHE A 174 -13.87 13.49 -36.23
CA PHE A 174 -14.47 14.48 -35.34
C PHE A 174 -15.55 15.29 -36.07
N SER A 175 -16.22 16.18 -35.33
CA SER A 175 -17.16 17.12 -35.91
C SER A 175 -16.52 18.03 -36.97
N GLY A 176 -17.36 18.58 -37.85
CA GLY A 176 -16.92 19.43 -38.97
C GLY A 176 -15.99 20.59 -38.60
N PRO A 177 -16.27 21.37 -37.52
CA PRO A 177 -15.39 22.46 -37.09
C PRO A 177 -13.98 21.96 -36.70
N VAL A 178 -13.91 20.82 -36.01
CA VAL A 178 -12.65 20.22 -35.56
C VAL A 178 -11.87 19.64 -36.74
N GLU A 179 -12.51 18.88 -37.64
CA GLU A 179 -11.85 18.35 -38.84
C GLU A 179 -11.39 19.48 -39.79
N HIS A 180 -12.13 20.59 -39.86
CA HIS A 180 -11.70 21.76 -40.63
C HIS A 180 -10.40 22.36 -40.07
N ALA A 181 -10.33 22.57 -38.75
CA ALA A 181 -9.14 23.07 -38.09
C ALA A 181 -7.96 22.10 -38.24
N ILE A 182 -8.18 20.80 -38.02
CA ILE A 182 -7.14 19.76 -38.19
C ILE A 182 -6.60 19.75 -39.60
N ALA A 183 -7.46 19.77 -40.63
CA ALA A 183 -7.00 19.77 -42.03
C ALA A 183 -6.15 21.00 -42.37
N HIS A 184 -6.51 22.18 -41.85
CA HIS A 184 -5.70 23.38 -42.04
C HIS A 184 -4.36 23.30 -41.28
N ILE A 185 -4.34 22.75 -40.06
CA ILE A 185 -3.10 22.49 -39.32
C ILE A 185 -2.20 21.49 -40.06
N GLU A 186 -2.78 20.43 -40.62
CA GLU A 186 -2.07 19.43 -41.43
C GLU A 186 -1.34 20.09 -42.60
N GLU A 187 -2.05 20.94 -43.35
CA GLU A 187 -1.49 21.69 -44.49
C GLU A 187 -0.47 22.74 -44.04
N ALA A 188 -0.77 23.53 -43.01
CA ALA A 188 0.01 24.70 -42.64
C ALA A 188 1.27 24.36 -41.83
N ALA A 189 1.20 23.43 -40.88
CA ALA A 189 2.27 23.17 -39.91
C ALA A 189 3.02 21.85 -40.12
N VAL A 190 2.37 20.80 -40.62
CA VAL A 190 2.94 19.44 -40.59
C VAL A 190 3.01 18.74 -41.95
N HIS A 191 2.73 19.43 -43.06
CA HIS A 191 2.76 18.87 -44.42
C HIS A 191 4.10 18.22 -44.82
N ASN A 192 5.21 18.62 -44.17
CA ASN A 192 6.54 18.06 -44.42
C ASN A 192 6.82 16.77 -43.62
N LEU A 193 5.97 16.42 -42.65
CA LEU A 193 6.06 15.16 -41.92
C LEU A 193 5.49 14.00 -42.76
N PRO A 194 5.89 12.75 -42.49
CA PRO A 194 5.25 11.59 -43.09
C PRO A 194 3.73 11.62 -42.87
N GLU A 195 2.96 11.32 -43.91
CA GLU A 195 1.49 11.39 -43.93
C GLU A 195 0.86 10.70 -42.71
N GLU A 196 1.40 9.54 -42.32
CA GLU A 196 0.89 8.76 -41.19
C GLU A 196 1.14 9.40 -39.81
N GLN A 197 1.91 10.47 -39.72
CA GLN A 197 2.15 11.21 -38.47
C GLN A 197 1.41 12.55 -38.42
N GLN A 198 0.96 13.07 -39.57
CA GLN A 198 0.41 14.42 -39.67
C GLN A 198 -0.81 14.59 -38.77
N ARG A 199 -1.76 13.66 -38.82
CA ARG A 199 -2.99 13.73 -38.02
C ARG A 199 -2.73 13.80 -36.52
N TRP A 200 -1.85 12.94 -36.00
CA TRP A 200 -1.52 12.95 -34.58
C TRP A 200 -0.89 14.29 -34.14
N TYR A 201 0.06 14.81 -34.91
CA TYR A 201 0.66 16.11 -34.61
C TYR A 201 -0.35 17.26 -34.75
N ALA A 202 -1.22 17.22 -35.75
CA ALA A 202 -2.25 18.23 -35.96
C ALA A 202 -3.24 18.29 -34.80
N ILE A 203 -3.69 17.14 -34.31
CA ILE A 203 -4.52 17.04 -33.09
C ILE A 203 -3.78 17.63 -31.89
N LYS A 204 -2.49 17.31 -31.70
CA LYS A 204 -1.72 17.84 -30.57
C LYS A 204 -1.45 19.34 -30.65
N ILE A 205 -1.34 19.90 -31.85
CA ILE A 205 -1.29 21.35 -32.07
C ILE A 205 -2.64 21.99 -31.74
N PHE A 206 -3.75 21.37 -32.17
CA PHE A 206 -5.11 21.82 -31.81
C PHE A 206 -5.29 21.88 -30.29
N GLU A 207 -4.86 20.84 -29.57
CA GLU A 207 -4.87 20.76 -28.09
C GLU A 207 -3.84 21.70 -27.43
N ARG A 208 -3.01 22.41 -28.19
CA ARG A 208 -1.91 23.26 -27.69
C ARG A 208 -0.91 22.50 -26.80
N ASP A 209 -0.55 21.26 -27.13
CA ASP A 209 0.45 20.48 -26.37
C ASP A 209 1.83 21.15 -26.44
N ASP A 210 2.28 21.68 -25.29
CA ASP A 210 3.54 22.41 -25.15
C ASP A 210 4.75 21.63 -25.67
N LYS A 211 4.81 20.31 -25.45
CA LYS A 211 5.96 19.49 -25.85
C LYS A 211 6.01 19.33 -27.37
N VAL A 212 4.85 19.24 -28.02
CA VAL A 212 4.75 19.20 -29.48
C VAL A 212 5.07 20.56 -30.10
N LEU A 213 4.48 21.64 -29.56
CA LEU A 213 4.73 23.01 -30.06
C LEU A 213 6.22 23.37 -29.97
N ASN A 214 6.87 23.04 -28.85
CA ASN A 214 8.31 23.23 -28.66
C ASN A 214 9.17 22.36 -29.60
N LYS A 215 8.70 21.16 -29.98
CA LYS A 215 9.43 20.26 -30.89
C LYS A 215 9.38 20.75 -32.33
N LEU A 216 8.22 21.19 -32.81
CA LEU A 216 7.99 21.52 -34.22
C LEU A 216 8.51 22.91 -34.62
N HIS A 217 8.70 23.84 -33.67
CA HIS A 217 9.19 25.20 -33.95
C HIS A 217 8.42 25.89 -35.09
N ILE A 218 7.08 25.85 -35.01
CA ILE A 218 6.17 26.42 -36.01
C ILE A 218 6.39 27.93 -36.12
N ASP A 219 6.43 28.46 -37.35
CA ASP A 219 6.59 29.89 -37.58
C ASP A 219 5.49 30.70 -36.86
N PRO A 220 5.82 31.81 -36.17
CA PRO A 220 4.83 32.57 -35.40
C PRO A 220 3.63 33.08 -36.22
N SER A 221 3.82 33.39 -37.51
CA SER A 221 2.70 33.80 -38.37
C SER A 221 1.77 32.65 -38.72
N VAL A 222 2.34 31.45 -38.93
CA VAL A 222 1.57 30.23 -39.18
C VAL A 222 0.80 29.83 -37.92
N MET A 223 1.46 29.90 -36.76
CA MET A 223 0.82 29.61 -35.48
C MET A 223 -0.31 30.61 -35.17
N ALA A 224 -0.15 31.89 -35.53
CA ALA A 224 -1.21 32.88 -35.35
C ALA A 224 -2.46 32.54 -36.19
N HIS A 225 -2.29 32.06 -37.43
CA HIS A 225 -3.40 31.61 -38.26
C HIS A 225 -4.08 30.36 -37.69
N ILE A 226 -3.30 29.34 -37.32
CA ILE A 226 -3.82 28.12 -36.68
C ILE A 226 -4.62 28.46 -35.40
N GLU A 227 -4.13 29.40 -34.61
CA GLU A 227 -4.80 29.84 -33.38
C GLU A 227 -6.15 30.53 -33.65
N GLU A 228 -6.34 31.15 -34.81
CA GLU A 228 -7.65 31.69 -35.21
C GLU A 228 -8.64 30.55 -35.49
N ASP A 229 -8.21 29.46 -36.12
CA ASP A 229 -9.07 28.30 -36.40
C ASP A 229 -9.43 27.53 -35.13
N ILE A 230 -8.46 27.33 -34.22
CA ILE A 230 -8.72 26.70 -32.92
C ILE A 230 -9.74 27.54 -32.15
N LYS A 231 -9.57 28.86 -32.08
CA LYS A 231 -10.55 29.76 -31.41
C LYS A 231 -11.92 29.75 -32.07
N ALA A 232 -11.99 29.58 -33.39
CA ALA A 232 -13.26 29.46 -34.08
C ALA A 232 -14.00 28.18 -33.67
N ALA A 233 -13.28 27.06 -33.59
CA ALA A 233 -13.82 25.79 -33.10
C ALA A 233 -14.24 25.88 -31.61
N GLU A 234 -13.40 26.46 -30.75
CA GLU A 234 -13.70 26.68 -29.32
C GLU A 234 -14.97 27.53 -29.14
N LYS A 235 -15.13 28.59 -29.94
CA LYS A 235 -16.31 29.45 -29.89
C LYS A 235 -17.57 28.75 -30.38
N GLU A 236 -17.46 27.90 -31.39
CA GLU A 236 -18.62 27.17 -31.94
C GLU A 236 -19.10 26.06 -31.01
N LEU A 237 -18.15 25.36 -30.36
CA LEU A 237 -18.43 24.24 -29.46
C LEU A 237 -18.60 24.65 -27.99
N ASP A 238 -18.32 25.91 -27.66
CA ASP A 238 -18.43 26.51 -26.31
C ASP A 238 -17.62 25.76 -25.24
N ASP A 239 -16.40 25.36 -25.61
CA ASP A 239 -15.50 24.58 -24.75
C ASP A 239 -14.04 24.82 -25.16
N ASP A 240 -13.08 24.43 -24.32
CA ASP A 240 -11.64 24.55 -24.62
C ASP A 240 -11.16 23.41 -25.54
N ALA A 241 -10.08 23.65 -26.28
CA ALA A 241 -9.57 22.71 -27.30
C ALA A 241 -9.27 21.30 -26.77
N GLU A 242 -8.76 21.15 -25.54
CA GLU A 242 -8.48 19.84 -24.96
C GLU A 242 -9.77 19.10 -24.59
N SER A 243 -10.71 19.82 -23.97
CA SER A 243 -12.04 19.30 -23.62
C SER A 243 -12.83 18.91 -24.88
N ILE A 244 -12.74 19.69 -25.96
CA ILE A 244 -13.34 19.39 -27.27
C ILE A 244 -12.85 18.04 -27.78
N ILE A 245 -11.53 17.85 -27.93
CA ILE A 245 -10.98 16.59 -28.47
C ILE A 245 -11.34 15.41 -27.56
N THR A 246 -11.31 15.61 -26.25
CA THR A 246 -11.71 14.58 -25.29
C THR A 246 -13.17 14.18 -25.46
N ASN A 247 -14.07 15.15 -25.54
CA ASN A 247 -15.50 14.91 -25.74
C ASN A 247 -15.79 14.23 -27.08
N GLU A 248 -15.20 14.71 -28.17
CA GLU A 248 -15.33 14.12 -29.51
C GLU A 248 -14.92 12.64 -29.53
N ARG A 249 -13.81 12.28 -28.84
CA ARG A 249 -13.39 10.88 -28.68
C ARG A 249 -14.45 10.06 -27.93
N TYR A 250 -14.98 10.57 -26.84
CA TYR A 250 -16.00 9.86 -26.06
C TYR A 250 -17.32 9.70 -26.81
N VAL A 251 -17.72 10.68 -27.62
CA VAL A 251 -18.87 10.58 -28.51
C VAL A 251 -18.66 9.42 -29.50
N TYR A 252 -17.53 9.39 -30.20
CA TYR A 252 -17.19 8.31 -31.13
C TYR A 252 -17.16 6.93 -30.44
N ILE A 253 -16.53 6.83 -29.27
CA ILE A 253 -16.46 5.58 -28.50
C ILE A 253 -17.86 5.12 -28.10
N ALA A 254 -18.71 6.02 -27.60
CA ALA A 254 -20.07 5.69 -27.19
C ALA A 254 -20.90 5.14 -28.37
N GLU A 255 -20.72 5.69 -29.57
CA GLU A 255 -21.36 5.19 -30.81
C GLU A 255 -20.90 3.77 -31.16
N ILE A 256 -19.59 3.52 -31.15
CA ILE A 256 -19.03 2.18 -31.40
C ILE A 256 -19.54 1.17 -30.37
N ILE A 257 -19.48 1.52 -29.09
CA ILE A 257 -19.90 0.63 -28.00
C ILE A 257 -21.37 0.27 -28.14
N LYS A 258 -22.22 1.25 -28.48
CA LYS A 258 -23.65 1.01 -28.72
C LYS A 258 -23.90 0.02 -29.86
N ALA A 259 -23.08 0.04 -30.91
CA ALA A 259 -23.18 -0.90 -32.03
C ALA A 259 -22.59 -2.29 -31.71
N CYS A 260 -21.50 -2.33 -30.94
CA CYS A 260 -20.66 -3.52 -30.79
C CYS A 260 -20.86 -4.28 -29.48
N TYR A 261 -21.39 -3.66 -28.43
CA TYR A 261 -21.43 -4.25 -27.10
C TYR A 261 -22.85 -4.41 -26.56
N LYS A 262 -23.20 -5.64 -26.16
CA LYS A 262 -24.49 -5.95 -25.54
C LYS A 262 -24.27 -6.49 -24.13
N LYS A 263 -24.56 -5.65 -23.13
CA LYS A 263 -24.60 -6.07 -21.72
C LYS A 263 -25.83 -6.92 -21.46
N LYS A 264 -25.67 -8.07 -20.81
CA LYS A 264 -26.79 -8.96 -20.45
C LYS A 264 -27.72 -8.33 -19.42
N ASN A 265 -27.15 -7.66 -18.43
CA ASN A 265 -27.85 -7.06 -17.30
C ASN A 265 -27.83 -5.53 -17.38
N ALA A 266 -28.05 -4.94 -18.56
CA ALA A 266 -28.12 -3.50 -18.70
C ALA A 266 -29.20 -2.93 -17.74
N GLY A 267 -28.76 -2.17 -16.73
CA GLY A 267 -29.63 -1.53 -15.73
C GLY A 267 -29.85 -2.26 -14.41
N GLN A 268 -29.21 -3.41 -14.16
CA GLN A 268 -29.20 -4.04 -12.83
C GLN A 268 -27.91 -3.72 -12.08
N LEU A 269 -28.04 -3.26 -10.83
CA LEU A 269 -26.90 -2.94 -9.96
C LEU A 269 -26.13 -4.22 -9.59
N SER A 270 -24.82 -4.21 -9.81
CA SER A 270 -23.89 -5.23 -9.30
C SER A 270 -23.89 -5.24 -7.76
N ALA A 271 -23.32 -6.28 -7.14
CA ALA A 271 -23.16 -6.30 -5.68
C ALA A 271 -22.29 -5.13 -5.19
N SER A 272 -21.25 -4.77 -5.96
CA SER A 272 -20.41 -3.60 -5.72
C SER A 272 -21.23 -2.32 -5.83
N ASP A 273 -22.01 -2.16 -6.91
CA ASP A 273 -22.80 -0.94 -7.15
C ASP A 273 -23.83 -0.70 -6.04
N LYS A 274 -24.36 -1.78 -5.44
CA LYS A 274 -25.26 -1.68 -4.28
C LYS A 274 -24.54 -1.19 -3.03
N ILE A 275 -23.32 -1.65 -2.80
CA ILE A 275 -22.48 -1.21 -1.68
C ILE A 275 -22.08 0.25 -1.90
N ASP A 276 -21.56 0.58 -3.08
CA ASP A 276 -21.13 1.94 -3.43
C ASP A 276 -22.29 2.93 -3.28
N ARG A 277 -23.50 2.57 -3.71
CA ARG A 277 -24.67 3.46 -3.53
C ARG A 277 -24.96 3.81 -2.07
N ILE A 278 -24.61 2.95 -1.12
CA ILE A 278 -24.77 3.19 0.32
C ILE A 278 -23.54 3.94 0.85
N VAL A 279 -22.33 3.45 0.56
CA VAL A 279 -21.07 3.97 1.08
C VAL A 279 -20.74 5.35 0.51
N THR A 280 -21.01 5.60 -0.77
CA THR A 280 -20.76 6.89 -1.45
C THR A 280 -22.00 7.79 -1.46
N ASN A 281 -23.02 7.47 -0.65
CA ASN A 281 -24.21 8.31 -0.54
C ASN A 281 -23.85 9.67 0.05
N ARG A 282 -24.39 10.78 -0.48
CA ARG A 282 -24.06 12.13 0.02
C ARG A 282 -24.33 12.34 1.52
N TRP A 283 -25.30 11.62 2.09
CA TRP A 283 -25.70 11.77 3.50
C TRP A 283 -25.15 10.65 4.38
N LEU A 284 -25.13 9.40 3.89
CA LEU A 284 -24.61 8.26 4.67
C LEU A 284 -23.10 8.09 4.56
N GLY A 285 -22.47 8.62 3.51
CA GLY A 285 -21.04 8.44 3.27
C GLY A 285 -20.16 9.06 4.34
N LEU A 286 -20.51 10.27 4.83
CA LEU A 286 -19.77 10.92 5.92
C LEU A 286 -19.89 10.15 7.26
N PRO A 287 -21.09 9.74 7.73
CA PRO A 287 -21.22 8.88 8.90
C PRO A 287 -20.53 7.52 8.77
N ILE A 288 -20.64 6.86 7.62
CA ILE A 288 -20.00 5.56 7.37
C ILE A 288 -18.47 5.73 7.39
N PHE A 289 -17.95 6.75 6.72
CA PHE A 289 -16.52 7.06 6.74
C PHE A 289 -16.03 7.33 8.17
N ALA A 290 -16.75 8.14 8.94
CA ALA A 290 -16.42 8.41 10.35
C ALA A 290 -16.43 7.12 11.19
N LEU A 291 -17.41 6.23 10.98
CA LEU A 291 -17.47 4.94 11.67
C LEU A 291 -16.30 4.04 11.29
N VAL A 292 -15.94 3.96 10.01
CA VAL A 292 -14.80 3.14 9.54
C VAL A 292 -13.50 3.69 10.10
N MET A 293 -13.30 5.01 10.04
CA MET A 293 -12.12 5.66 10.63
C MET A 293 -12.07 5.47 12.14
N PHE A 294 -13.22 5.55 12.82
CA PHE A 294 -13.30 5.26 14.25
C PHE A 294 -12.93 3.81 14.55
N LEU A 295 -13.41 2.84 13.75
CA LEU A 295 -13.07 1.43 13.94
C LEU A 295 -11.58 1.16 13.69
N VAL A 296 -11.00 1.75 12.64
CA VAL A 296 -9.56 1.66 12.38
C VAL A 296 -8.78 2.23 13.55
N TYR A 297 -9.15 3.43 14.01
CA TYR A 297 -8.53 4.06 15.18
C TYR A 297 -8.69 3.23 16.46
N TYR A 298 -9.88 2.70 16.71
CA TYR A 298 -10.16 1.90 17.90
C TYR A 298 -9.36 0.60 17.87
N ILE A 299 -9.29 -0.07 16.72
CA ILE A 299 -8.52 -1.30 16.57
C ILE A 299 -7.02 -1.02 16.74
N SER A 300 -6.52 0.04 16.11
CA SER A 300 -5.11 0.39 16.13
C SER A 300 -4.66 0.92 17.48
N MET A 301 -5.39 1.83 18.11
CA MET A 301 -4.95 2.48 19.34
C MET A 301 -5.40 1.76 20.61
N VAL A 302 -6.60 1.16 20.63
CA VAL A 302 -7.21 0.69 21.88
C VAL A 302 -7.12 -0.83 22.05
N THR A 303 -7.14 -1.61 20.97
CA THR A 303 -7.15 -3.07 21.08
C THR A 303 -5.81 -3.72 20.76
N VAL A 304 -5.29 -3.51 19.56
CA VAL A 304 -4.11 -4.26 19.08
C VAL A 304 -2.84 -3.48 19.37
N GLY A 305 -2.84 -2.15 19.18
CA GLY A 305 -1.66 -1.34 19.42
C GLY A 305 -1.25 -1.32 20.88
N SER A 306 -2.16 -1.02 21.81
CA SER A 306 -1.86 -1.05 23.26
C SER A 306 -1.34 -2.42 23.69
N ALA A 307 -2.15 -3.47 23.52
CA ALA A 307 -1.77 -4.82 23.95
C ALA A 307 -0.45 -5.33 23.32
N ALA A 308 -0.14 -4.92 22.09
CA ALA A 308 1.12 -5.28 21.44
C ALA A 308 2.30 -4.42 21.90
N THR A 309 2.08 -3.15 22.23
CA THR A 309 3.07 -2.26 22.85
C THR A 309 3.38 -2.73 24.26
N ASP A 310 2.37 -3.01 25.08
CA ASP A 310 2.51 -3.52 26.45
C ASP A 310 3.28 -4.84 26.44
N TRP A 311 2.89 -5.80 25.57
CA TRP A 311 3.65 -7.03 25.40
C TRP A 311 5.12 -6.80 24.94
N ALA A 312 5.36 -5.81 24.08
CA ALA A 312 6.71 -5.53 23.61
C ALA A 312 7.57 -4.90 24.73
N ASN A 313 7.01 -3.97 25.49
CA ASN A 313 7.70 -3.28 26.58
C ASN A 313 7.92 -4.21 27.77
N ASP A 314 6.86 -4.81 28.29
CA ASP A 314 6.88 -5.54 29.57
C ASP A 314 7.35 -6.99 29.36
N GLY A 315 6.97 -7.57 28.22
CA GLY A 315 7.33 -8.94 27.86
C GLY A 315 8.69 -9.03 27.17
N LEU A 316 8.75 -8.56 25.92
CA LEU A 316 9.94 -8.77 25.08
C LEU A 316 11.15 -7.97 25.56
N PHE A 317 10.95 -6.74 25.99
CA PHE A 317 11.98 -5.82 26.46
C PHE A 317 11.97 -5.59 27.98
N GLY A 318 11.14 -6.32 28.73
CA GLY A 318 11.12 -6.34 30.19
C GLY A 318 11.59 -7.70 30.72
N ASP A 319 10.93 -8.22 31.75
CA ASP A 319 11.36 -9.44 32.45
C ASP A 319 10.96 -10.72 31.71
N GLY A 320 9.90 -10.67 30.91
CA GLY A 320 9.43 -11.79 30.12
C GLY A 320 7.92 -11.92 30.08
N TRP A 321 7.44 -13.00 29.48
CA TRP A 321 6.01 -13.25 29.35
C TRP A 321 5.70 -14.75 29.42
N HIS A 322 4.49 -15.09 29.89
CA HIS A 322 3.98 -16.45 29.73
C HIS A 322 3.59 -16.69 28.27
N LEU A 323 4.09 -17.79 27.70
CA LEU A 323 3.76 -18.20 26.34
C LEU A 323 2.25 -18.42 26.22
N LEU A 324 1.60 -17.64 25.33
CA LEU A 324 0.14 -17.60 25.14
C LEU A 324 -0.66 -17.06 26.34
N GLY A 325 -0.02 -16.39 27.31
CA GLY A 325 -0.67 -15.82 28.50
C GLY A 325 -1.16 -16.87 29.50
N ILE A 326 -0.72 -18.12 29.37
CA ILE A 326 -1.14 -19.21 30.26
C ILE A 326 -0.37 -19.10 31.57
N GLY A 327 -1.06 -18.74 32.65
CA GLY A 327 -0.47 -18.61 33.99
C GLY A 327 -0.35 -17.18 34.49
N SER A 328 -0.41 -16.19 33.59
CA SER A 328 -0.13 -14.78 33.92
C SER A 328 -1.04 -14.22 35.02
N SER A 329 -2.34 -14.50 34.98
CA SER A 329 -3.26 -14.03 36.03
C SER A 329 -2.90 -14.58 37.42
N ALA A 330 -2.58 -15.87 37.52
CA ALA A 330 -2.26 -16.48 38.81
C ALA A 330 -0.89 -16.03 39.34
N TYR A 331 0.08 -15.83 38.43
CA TYR A 331 1.37 -15.24 38.77
C TYR A 331 1.20 -13.81 39.28
N ASN A 332 0.49 -12.96 38.54
CA ASN A 332 0.26 -11.57 38.92
C ASN A 332 -0.43 -11.47 40.28
N ASP A 333 -1.51 -12.24 40.53
CA ASP A 333 -2.19 -12.25 41.83
C ASP A 333 -1.23 -12.61 42.98
N THR A 334 -0.34 -13.59 42.77
CA THR A 334 0.63 -14.02 43.79
C THR A 334 1.76 -13.00 43.98
N ASN A 335 2.22 -12.40 42.88
CA ASN A 335 3.27 -11.37 42.87
C ASN A 335 2.78 -10.08 43.55
N ASP A 336 1.55 -9.65 43.27
CA ASP A 336 0.93 -8.48 43.90
C ASP A 336 0.79 -8.66 45.42
N GLU A 337 0.38 -9.85 45.87
CA GLU A 337 0.33 -10.19 47.30
C GLU A 337 1.73 -10.16 47.95
N TYR A 338 2.74 -10.71 47.26
CA TYR A 338 4.12 -10.71 47.73
C TYR A 338 4.68 -9.28 47.83
N THR A 339 4.54 -8.47 46.78
CA THR A 339 5.00 -7.08 46.75
C THR A 339 4.32 -6.26 47.84
N ALA A 340 3.00 -6.37 48.00
CA ALA A 340 2.28 -5.67 49.06
C ALA A 340 2.74 -6.11 50.46
N ALA A 341 3.13 -7.38 50.64
CA ALA A 341 3.67 -7.88 51.91
C ALA A 341 5.06 -7.28 52.21
N VAL A 342 5.95 -7.23 51.22
CA VAL A 342 7.28 -6.63 51.35
C VAL A 342 7.17 -5.14 51.65
N GLU A 343 6.43 -4.38 50.84
CA GLU A 343 6.23 -2.94 51.01
C GLU A 343 5.64 -2.59 52.39
N ALA A 344 4.67 -3.38 52.86
CA ALA A 344 4.07 -3.17 54.18
C ALA A 344 5.10 -3.36 55.30
N VAL A 345 6.01 -4.32 55.16
CA VAL A 345 7.06 -4.59 56.16
C VAL A 345 8.14 -3.52 56.10
N ASP A 346 8.59 -3.16 54.90
CA ASP A 346 9.59 -2.12 54.66
C ASP A 346 9.15 -0.78 55.23
N ALA A 347 7.88 -0.41 55.02
CA ALA A 347 7.32 0.83 55.58
C ALA A 347 7.45 0.89 57.11
N PHE A 348 7.21 -0.22 57.82
CA PHE A 348 7.18 -0.25 59.28
C PHE A 348 8.54 -0.52 59.92
N LEU A 349 9.37 -1.37 59.32
CA LEU A 349 10.72 -1.66 59.81
C LEU A 349 11.75 -0.61 59.35
N GLY A 350 11.43 0.16 58.30
CA GLY A 350 12.32 1.17 57.74
C GLY A 350 13.60 0.59 57.17
N THR A 351 13.56 -0.69 56.78
CA THR A 351 14.66 -1.44 56.18
C THR A 351 14.12 -2.13 54.95
N GLU A 352 14.79 -1.94 53.81
CA GLU A 352 14.48 -2.61 52.55
C GLU A 352 14.88 -4.08 52.65
N ILE A 353 13.95 -4.98 52.34
CA ILE A 353 14.23 -6.41 52.32
C ILE A 353 15.00 -6.75 51.04
N ASP A 354 16.32 -6.92 51.19
CA ASP A 354 17.19 -7.45 50.14
C ASP A 354 17.57 -8.90 50.46
N VAL A 355 16.91 -9.84 49.78
CA VAL A 355 17.13 -11.29 49.97
C VAL A 355 18.43 -11.79 49.36
N GLU A 356 19.02 -11.02 48.45
CA GLU A 356 20.27 -11.36 47.75
C GLU A 356 21.51 -10.80 48.50
N ALA A 357 21.31 -10.00 49.55
CA ALA A 357 22.38 -9.51 50.38
C ALA A 357 23.16 -10.65 51.07
N ASP A 358 24.49 -10.61 51.01
CA ASP A 358 25.39 -11.61 51.61
C ASP A 358 25.15 -11.84 53.12
N ASP A 359 24.55 -10.87 53.82
CA ASP A 359 24.24 -10.89 55.24
C ASP A 359 22.74 -11.06 55.56
N PHE A 360 21.90 -11.39 54.57
CA PHE A 360 20.48 -11.64 54.77
C PHE A 360 20.22 -12.85 55.69
N ASP A 361 19.44 -12.64 56.76
CA ASP A 361 19.00 -13.70 57.68
C ASP A 361 17.48 -13.67 57.85
N ALA A 362 16.80 -14.48 57.03
CA ALA A 362 15.35 -14.65 57.06
C ALA A 362 14.80 -15.00 58.45
N SER A 363 15.53 -15.78 59.27
CA SER A 363 15.06 -16.18 60.60
C SER A 363 15.12 -15.03 61.60
N ALA A 364 16.17 -14.20 61.52
CA ALA A 364 16.30 -13.00 62.34
C ALA A 364 15.24 -11.96 61.97
N LEU A 365 15.05 -11.73 60.67
CA LEU A 365 14.03 -10.80 60.16
C LEU A 365 12.62 -11.23 60.57
N LEU A 366 12.25 -12.51 60.43
CA LEU A 366 10.95 -13.01 60.91
C LEU A 366 10.76 -12.83 62.42
N ALA A 367 11.82 -12.97 63.22
CA ALA A 367 11.75 -12.76 64.67
C ALA A 367 11.52 -11.28 65.01
N GLU A 368 12.18 -10.38 64.28
CA GLU A 368 11.98 -8.93 64.38
C GLU A 368 10.56 -8.55 63.97
N MET A 369 10.10 -9.01 62.81
CA MET A 369 8.76 -8.77 62.29
C MET A 369 7.67 -9.16 63.30
N LYS A 370 7.76 -10.37 63.88
CA LYS A 370 6.82 -10.89 64.88
C LYS A 370 6.91 -10.18 66.22
N GLY A 371 8.08 -9.65 66.56
CA GLY A 371 8.33 -8.93 67.81
C GLY A 371 8.04 -7.43 67.73
N PHE A 372 7.85 -6.89 66.53
CA PHE A 372 7.67 -5.47 66.28
C PHE A 372 6.42 -4.92 66.99
N GLN A 373 6.55 -3.68 67.49
CA GLN A 373 5.46 -2.94 68.12
C GLN A 373 5.45 -1.53 67.53
N PRO A 374 4.40 -1.13 66.81
CA PRO A 374 4.41 0.09 66.04
C PRO A 374 4.23 1.30 66.95
N ALA A 375 4.90 2.41 66.60
CA ALA A 375 4.70 3.70 67.28
C ALA A 375 3.41 4.42 66.84
N GLY A 376 2.86 4.05 65.68
CA GLY A 376 1.67 4.64 65.05
C GLY A 376 0.86 3.61 64.27
N LYS A 377 -0.30 3.99 63.74
CA LYS A 377 -1.17 3.09 62.97
C LYS A 377 -0.78 2.94 61.50
N THR A 378 0.06 3.85 61.02
CA THR A 378 0.48 3.93 59.63
C THR A 378 1.98 4.19 59.57
N ALA A 379 2.59 3.76 58.46
CA ALA A 379 3.95 4.09 58.08
C ALA A 379 3.99 4.38 56.57
N THR A 380 5.12 4.84 56.06
CA THR A 380 5.27 5.19 54.64
C THR A 380 6.52 4.55 54.06
N VAL A 381 6.42 4.10 52.80
CA VAL A 381 7.54 3.60 52.00
C VAL A 381 7.54 4.34 50.67
N ASP A 382 8.73 4.68 50.17
CA ASP A 382 8.86 5.25 48.83
C ASP A 382 9.12 4.10 47.85
N VAL A 383 8.26 3.97 46.84
CA VAL A 383 8.29 2.94 45.80
C VAL A 383 8.62 3.60 44.47
N GLU A 384 9.59 3.09 43.73
CA GLU A 384 9.94 3.57 42.40
C GLU A 384 9.04 2.92 41.34
N ASP A 385 8.45 3.73 40.46
CA ASP A 385 7.70 3.26 39.30
C ASP A 385 8.66 2.76 38.22
N GLU A 386 8.58 1.46 37.88
CA GLU A 386 9.54 0.81 36.97
C GLU A 386 9.52 1.38 35.53
N GLU A 387 8.39 1.94 35.08
CA GLU A 387 8.26 2.50 33.72
C GLU A 387 8.74 3.96 33.63
N THR A 388 8.48 4.75 34.67
CA THR A 388 8.69 6.20 34.68
C THR A 388 9.84 6.66 35.57
N LEU A 389 10.38 5.76 36.39
CA LEU A 389 11.40 6.03 37.41
C LEU A 389 10.97 7.11 38.41
N ALA A 390 9.66 7.24 38.64
CA ALA A 390 9.09 8.21 39.56
C ALA A 390 8.96 7.59 40.96
N MET A 391 9.45 8.29 41.99
CA MET A 391 9.27 7.87 43.38
C MET A 391 7.87 8.24 43.88
N ASN A 392 7.10 7.24 44.30
CA ASN A 392 5.77 7.35 44.88
C ASN A 392 5.79 6.99 46.37
N THR A 393 5.29 7.88 47.23
CA THR A 393 5.19 7.58 48.67
C THR A 393 3.89 6.84 48.97
N MET A 394 3.99 5.57 49.31
CA MET A 394 2.86 4.71 49.68
C MET A 394 2.62 4.73 51.19
N THR A 395 1.35 4.63 51.61
CA THR A 395 0.95 4.53 53.02
C THR A 395 0.61 3.08 53.38
N ALA A 396 1.37 2.49 54.31
CA ALA A 396 1.08 1.17 54.88
C ALA A 396 0.29 1.29 56.18
N TYR A 397 -0.63 0.35 56.42
CA TYR A 397 -1.46 0.29 57.63
C TYR A 397 -1.07 -0.90 58.50
N TYR A 398 -1.10 -0.73 59.83
CA TYR A 398 -0.62 -1.77 60.72
C TYR A 398 -1.56 -2.99 60.79
N ASP A 399 -2.85 -2.78 61.05
CA ASP A 399 -3.82 -3.84 61.36
C ASP A 399 -5.16 -3.75 60.63
N THR A 400 -5.48 -2.62 59.99
CA THR A 400 -6.75 -2.43 59.29
C THR A 400 -6.59 -1.41 58.18
N LEU A 401 -6.94 -1.82 56.95
CA LEU A 401 -7.02 -0.93 55.80
C LEU A 401 -8.22 0.02 55.90
N PRO A 402 -8.13 1.24 55.33
CA PRO A 402 -9.25 2.17 55.27
C PRO A 402 -10.40 1.63 54.39
N GLU A 403 -11.61 2.13 54.62
CA GLU A 403 -12.76 1.80 53.77
C GLU A 403 -12.53 2.34 52.35
N GLY A 404 -12.63 1.47 51.33
CA GLY A 404 -12.33 1.81 49.94
C GLY A 404 -10.83 1.81 49.60
N ALA A 405 -9.97 1.17 50.39
CA ALA A 405 -8.54 1.05 50.11
C ALA A 405 -8.25 0.46 48.72
N GLU A 406 -9.11 -0.44 48.22
CA GLU A 406 -8.99 -1.06 46.89
C GLU A 406 -8.94 -0.07 45.71
N ASP A 407 -9.47 1.14 45.88
CA ASP A 407 -9.46 2.20 44.87
C ASP A 407 -8.40 3.29 45.14
N MET A 408 -7.58 3.14 46.18
CA MET A 408 -6.55 4.12 46.58
C MET A 408 -5.18 3.75 46.00
N GLU A 409 -4.65 4.64 45.15
CA GLU A 409 -3.34 4.46 44.49
C GLU A 409 -2.15 4.73 45.43
N ASP A 410 -2.37 5.37 46.59
CA ASP A 410 -1.33 5.76 47.57
C ASP A 410 -1.31 4.87 48.84
N VAL A 411 -1.90 3.67 48.75
CA VAL A 411 -2.04 2.73 49.87
C VAL A 411 -1.48 1.37 49.51
N VAL A 412 -0.61 0.85 50.38
CA VAL A 412 -0.15 -0.55 50.30
C VAL A 412 -1.34 -1.47 50.59
N GLN A 413 -1.66 -2.36 49.66
CA GLN A 413 -2.88 -3.19 49.67
C GLN A 413 -2.82 -4.39 50.63
N MET A 414 -1.93 -4.34 51.63
CA MET A 414 -1.81 -5.33 52.68
C MET A 414 -1.48 -4.66 54.02
N THR A 415 -2.05 -5.15 55.12
CA THR A 415 -1.66 -4.65 56.44
C THR A 415 -0.34 -5.26 56.89
N TYR A 416 0.41 -4.59 57.74
CA TYR A 416 1.64 -5.14 58.32
C TYR A 416 1.39 -6.51 59.00
N VAL A 417 0.29 -6.64 59.75
CA VAL A 417 -0.05 -7.91 60.43
C VAL A 417 -0.30 -9.05 59.43
N ASP A 418 -0.98 -8.76 58.32
CA ASP A 418 -1.23 -9.75 57.27
C ASP A 418 0.05 -10.07 56.49
N ALA A 419 0.89 -9.06 56.22
CA ALA A 419 2.20 -9.22 55.59
C ALA A 419 3.14 -10.12 56.39
N VAL A 420 3.21 -9.93 57.72
CA VAL A 420 3.99 -10.80 58.61
C VAL A 420 3.46 -12.24 58.57
N SER A 421 2.14 -12.41 58.45
CA SER A 421 1.53 -13.74 58.34
C SER A 421 1.87 -14.39 56.99
N TYR A 422 1.74 -13.65 55.89
CA TYR A 422 2.07 -14.08 54.54
C TYR A 422 3.53 -14.51 54.42
N LEU A 423 4.49 -13.65 54.78
CA LEU A 423 5.93 -13.95 54.68
C LEU A 423 6.38 -15.05 55.65
N SER A 424 5.66 -15.23 56.78
CA SER A 424 5.90 -16.37 57.69
C SER A 424 5.51 -17.71 57.07
N GLU A 425 4.52 -17.74 56.17
CA GLU A 425 4.00 -18.94 55.54
C GLU A 425 4.70 -19.23 54.20
N ASN A 426 4.95 -18.20 53.40
CA ASN A 426 5.45 -18.32 52.03
C ASN A 426 6.97 -18.07 51.90
N GLY A 427 7.61 -17.47 52.91
CA GLY A 427 9.03 -17.08 52.84
C GLY A 427 9.23 -15.70 52.24
N PHE A 428 10.49 -15.38 51.90
CA PHE A 428 10.88 -14.09 51.32
C PHE A 428 11.32 -14.19 49.86
N ASP A 429 11.34 -15.39 49.28
CA ASP A 429 11.71 -15.54 47.87
C ASP A 429 10.55 -15.03 47.00
N ALA A 430 10.87 -14.17 46.03
CA ALA A 430 9.88 -13.69 45.07
C ALA A 430 9.29 -14.88 44.28
N PRO A 431 7.99 -14.85 43.92
CA PRO A 431 7.36 -15.92 43.14
C PRO A 431 8.09 -16.16 41.81
N ASP A 432 8.43 -17.41 41.48
CA ASP A 432 9.03 -17.73 40.18
C ASP A 432 7.93 -17.79 39.09
N PRO A 433 7.96 -16.94 38.05
CA PRO A 433 6.97 -16.97 36.99
C PRO A 433 6.91 -18.30 36.24
N ALA A 434 7.99 -19.10 36.23
CA ALA A 434 8.03 -20.42 35.62
C ALA A 434 7.16 -21.47 36.35
N ASP A 435 6.81 -21.24 37.62
CA ASP A 435 5.93 -22.15 38.38
C ASP A 435 4.47 -22.07 37.92
N PHE A 436 4.09 -20.98 37.23
CA PHE A 436 2.72 -20.71 36.81
C PHE A 436 2.46 -21.06 35.33
N GLY A 437 3.49 -21.39 34.55
CA GLY A 437 3.34 -21.73 33.13
C GLY A 437 4.66 -21.76 32.37
N VAL A 438 4.59 -21.75 31.03
CA VAL A 438 5.79 -21.65 30.20
C VAL A 438 6.24 -20.19 30.15
N TRP A 439 7.25 -19.85 30.95
CA TRP A 439 7.86 -18.52 30.95
C TRP A 439 8.86 -18.37 29.80
N VAL A 440 8.79 -17.24 29.10
CA VAL A 440 9.78 -16.83 28.10
C VAL A 440 10.48 -15.57 28.63
N PRO A 441 11.77 -15.66 29.01
CA PRO A 441 12.49 -14.50 29.52
C PRO A 441 12.61 -13.40 28.47
N GLY A 442 12.53 -12.16 28.91
CA GLY A 442 12.76 -10.99 28.07
C GLY A 442 14.20 -10.87 27.58
N ILE A 443 14.41 -10.04 26.56
CA ILE A 443 15.74 -9.78 25.99
C ILE A 443 16.74 -9.26 27.04
N PRO A 444 16.40 -8.31 27.93
CA PRO A 444 17.31 -7.87 28.99
C PRO A 444 17.75 -9.03 29.89
N VAL A 445 16.82 -9.87 30.34
CA VAL A 445 17.12 -11.03 31.21
C VAL A 445 18.08 -12.01 30.53
N LEU A 446 17.82 -12.34 29.25
CA LEU A 446 18.72 -13.23 28.49
C LEU A 446 20.12 -12.64 28.31
N ILE A 447 20.22 -11.33 28.06
CA ILE A 447 21.50 -10.63 27.92
C ILE A 447 22.21 -10.54 29.28
N GLY A 448 21.49 -10.22 30.35
CA GLY A 448 22.01 -10.12 31.72
C GLY A 448 22.62 -11.44 32.19
N ASN A 449 21.87 -12.53 32.09
CA ASN A 449 22.36 -13.88 32.41
C ASN A 449 23.59 -14.25 31.58
N GLY A 450 23.63 -13.84 30.30
CA GLY A 450 24.78 -14.05 29.43
C GLY A 450 26.02 -13.23 29.84
N LEU A 451 25.83 -11.99 30.27
CA LEU A 451 26.89 -11.10 30.76
C LEU A 451 27.47 -11.59 32.09
N GLU A 452 26.62 -12.01 33.01
CA GLU A 452 27.02 -12.59 34.29
C GLU A 452 27.83 -13.89 34.08
N ALA A 453 27.33 -14.81 33.25
CA ALA A 453 28.04 -16.03 32.90
C ALA A 453 29.39 -15.77 32.21
N ALA A 454 29.52 -14.62 31.52
CA ALA A 454 30.77 -14.17 30.91
C ALA A 454 31.72 -13.44 31.89
N GLY A 455 31.30 -13.19 33.13
CA GLY A 455 32.06 -12.44 34.12
C GLY A 455 32.24 -10.98 33.74
N ALA A 456 31.25 -10.38 33.08
CA ALA A 456 31.27 -8.97 32.73
C ALA A 456 31.30 -8.09 34.00
N SER A 457 32.06 -6.99 33.95
CA SER A 457 32.10 -6.01 35.03
C SER A 457 30.82 -5.19 35.08
N GLU A 458 30.36 -4.80 36.28
CA GLU A 458 29.13 -4.04 36.51
C GLU A 458 28.94 -2.83 35.58
N TRP A 459 29.96 -1.99 35.39
CA TRP A 459 29.84 -0.81 34.51
C TRP A 459 29.55 -1.18 33.04
N LEU A 460 30.01 -2.34 32.58
CA LEU A 460 29.77 -2.82 31.22
C LEU A 460 28.37 -3.42 31.11
N SER A 461 27.92 -4.13 32.15
CA SER A 461 26.55 -4.64 32.23
C SER A 461 25.54 -3.50 32.21
N GLY A 462 25.74 -2.46 33.03
CA GLY A 462 24.86 -1.27 33.03
C GLY A 462 24.90 -0.50 31.70
N LEU A 463 26.06 -0.36 31.05
CA LEU A 463 26.12 0.27 29.72
C LEU A 463 25.30 -0.49 28.67
N ILE A 464 25.30 -1.83 28.73
CA ILE A 464 24.61 -2.68 27.76
C ILE A 464 23.12 -2.75 28.06
N LEU A 465 22.74 -3.07 29.29
CA LEU A 465 21.35 -3.25 29.70
C LEU A 465 20.63 -1.89 29.78
N ASP A 466 21.09 -1.00 30.64
CA ASP A 466 20.43 0.29 30.93
C ASP A 466 20.67 1.32 29.81
N GLY A 467 21.75 1.18 29.06
CA GLY A 467 22.08 2.08 27.96
C GLY A 467 21.51 1.62 26.61
N ILE A 468 22.05 0.52 26.08
CA ILE A 468 21.76 0.08 24.71
C ILE A 468 20.43 -0.64 24.62
N VAL A 469 20.19 -1.64 25.48
CA VAL A 469 18.99 -2.47 25.41
C VAL A 469 17.76 -1.65 25.77
N ALA A 470 17.79 -0.89 26.86
CA ALA A 470 16.70 0.02 27.22
C ALA A 470 16.42 1.05 26.12
N GLY A 471 17.47 1.70 25.57
CA GLY A 471 17.30 2.70 24.50
C GLY A 471 16.72 2.14 23.20
N VAL A 472 17.12 0.93 22.81
CA VAL A 472 16.56 0.24 21.63
C VAL A 472 15.16 -0.31 21.91
N GLY A 473 14.95 -0.88 23.09
CA GLY A 473 13.65 -1.40 23.56
C GLY A 473 12.59 -0.31 23.55
N ALA A 474 12.89 0.87 24.09
CA ALA A 474 11.98 2.00 24.10
C ALA A 474 11.52 2.42 22.69
N VAL A 475 12.37 2.29 21.65
CA VAL A 475 11.97 2.60 20.26
C VAL A 475 11.20 1.45 19.64
N LEU A 476 11.65 0.22 19.85
CA LEU A 476 11.05 -0.98 19.26
C LEU A 476 9.70 -1.34 19.89
N GLY A 477 9.48 -0.98 21.15
CA GLY A 477 8.22 -1.14 21.87
C GLY A 477 7.04 -0.47 21.19
N PHE A 478 7.25 0.67 20.53
CA PHE A 478 6.20 1.39 19.78
C PHE A 478 6.00 0.89 18.34
N VAL A 479 6.89 0.05 17.81
CA VAL A 479 6.79 -0.43 16.42
C VAL A 479 5.50 -1.19 16.14
N PRO A 480 5.00 -2.09 17.02
CA PRO A 480 3.71 -2.74 16.83
C PRO A 480 2.58 -1.73 16.60
N GLN A 481 2.51 -0.67 17.42
CA GLN A 481 1.51 0.39 17.27
C GLN A 481 1.67 1.18 15.97
N MET A 482 2.88 1.32 15.42
CA MET A 482 3.11 1.95 14.12
C MET A 482 2.74 1.08 12.91
N LEU A 483 2.69 -0.25 13.09
CA LEU A 483 2.40 -1.21 12.02
C LEU A 483 0.90 -1.50 11.86
N VAL A 484 0.09 -1.22 12.88
CA VAL A 484 -1.37 -1.32 12.83
C VAL A 484 -1.98 -0.05 12.24
#